data_AF-A0A7K4D9B4-F1
#
_entry.id   AF-A0A7K4D9B4-F1
#
_cell.length_a   1.000
_cell.length_b   1.000
_cell.length_c   1.000
_cell.angle_alpha   90.00
_cell.angle_beta   90.00
_cell.angle_gamma   90.00
#
_symmetry.space_group_name_H-M   'P 1'
#
loop_
_entity.id
_entity.type
_entity.pdbx_description
1 polymer ?
#
loop_
_entity_poly.entity_id
_entity_poly.type
_entity_poly.pdbx_seq_one_letter_code
_entity_poly.pdbx_strand_id
1 'polypeptide(L)'
;MFGFIDTIVISETYFNYIKILASDKFGLSLLEVVTTLKKNPDLLETIDIDPVDKLFEIDNIRLLTVNNQKDIKEFIAKYKLLPNDAIHAACCKEYNVINIATNDSDFNRVDFLNTWSP
;
A
#
# COMPACT_ATOMS: atom_id res chain seq x y z
N MET A 1 -14.42 -8.49 14.17
CA MET A 1 -13.77 -8.92 12.91
C MET A 1 -12.47 -8.14 12.81
N PHE A 2 -11.35 -8.79 12.50
CA PHE A 2 -10.06 -8.10 12.31
C PHE A 2 -9.80 -7.90 10.82
N GLY A 3 -9.27 -6.74 10.45
CA GLY A 3 -8.68 -6.46 9.15
C GLY A 3 -7.16 -6.68 9.21
N PHE A 4 -6.58 -6.91 8.04
CA PHE A 4 -5.14 -7.09 7.88
C PHE A 4 -4.64 -6.15 6.79
N ILE A 5 -3.45 -5.60 7.01
CA ILE A 5 -2.68 -4.85 6.02
C ILE A 5 -1.25 -5.38 6.04
N ASP A 6 -0.49 -5.12 4.98
CA ASP A 6 0.95 -5.34 5.00
C ASP A 6 1.75 -4.03 4.96
N THR A 7 3.07 -4.16 5.00
CA THR A 7 3.98 -3.01 5.03
C THR A 7 3.95 -2.19 3.73
N ILE A 8 3.48 -2.75 2.62
CA ILE A 8 3.31 -2.02 1.36
C ILE A 8 2.16 -1.03 1.50
N VAL A 9 1.04 -1.43 2.12
CA VAL A 9 -0.10 -0.51 2.40
C VAL A 9 0.36 0.68 3.22
N ILE A 10 1.18 0.46 4.25
CA ILE A 10 1.73 1.55 5.08
C ILE A 10 2.54 2.52 4.20
N SER A 11 3.51 2.00 3.45
CA SER A 11 4.38 2.78 2.58
C SER A 11 3.59 3.60 1.55
N GLU A 12 2.64 2.99 0.85
CA GLU A 12 1.83 3.65 -0.16
C GLU A 12 0.90 4.72 0.42
N THR A 13 0.33 4.46 1.60
CA THR A 13 -0.55 5.42 2.28
C THR A 13 0.20 6.69 2.65
N TYR A 14 1.35 6.58 3.35
CA TYR A 14 2.17 7.76 3.66
C TYR A 14 2.63 8.47 2.40
N PHE A 15 3.14 7.74 1.42
CA PHE A 15 3.69 8.34 0.21
C PHE A 15 2.63 9.11 -0.59
N ASN A 16 1.44 8.54 -0.77
CA ASN A 16 0.35 9.20 -1.47
C ASN A 16 -0.18 10.40 -0.69
N TYR A 17 -0.31 10.28 0.63
CA TYR A 17 -0.75 11.37 1.50
C TYR A 17 0.24 12.55 1.47
N ILE A 18 1.54 12.29 1.64
CA ILE A 18 2.62 13.29 1.52
C ILE A 18 2.56 13.95 0.14
N LYS A 19 2.38 13.18 -0.92
CA LYS A 19 2.29 13.73 -2.29
C LYS A 19 1.15 14.72 -2.45
N ILE A 20 -0.03 14.38 -1.92
CA ILE A 20 -1.22 15.24 -2.01
C ILE A 20 -1.00 16.53 -1.21
N LEU A 21 -0.54 16.41 0.04
CA LEU A 21 -0.33 17.58 0.90
C LEU A 21 0.77 18.50 0.37
N ALA A 22 1.88 17.95 -0.10
CA ALA A 22 2.96 18.75 -0.69
C ALA A 22 2.55 19.39 -2.02
N SER A 23 1.76 18.70 -2.84
CA SER A 23 1.22 19.24 -4.10
C SER A 23 0.38 20.48 -3.83
N ASP A 24 -0.54 20.40 -2.86
CA ASP A 24 -1.39 21.51 -2.46
C ASP A 24 -0.57 22.65 -1.82
N LYS A 25 0.27 22.32 -0.83
CA LYS A 25 1.03 23.30 -0.05
C LYS A 25 2.05 24.10 -0.87
N PHE A 26 2.69 23.46 -1.85
CA PHE A 26 3.76 24.08 -2.65
C PHE A 26 3.30 24.46 -4.07
N GLY A 27 2.04 24.22 -4.43
CA GLY A 27 1.51 24.51 -5.76
C GLY A 27 2.21 23.71 -6.87
N LEU A 28 2.56 22.45 -6.58
CA LEU A 28 3.30 21.56 -7.48
C LEU A 28 2.36 20.52 -8.10
N SER A 29 2.68 20.01 -9.29
CA SER A 29 2.06 18.78 -9.76
C SER A 29 2.53 17.57 -8.95
N LEU A 30 1.71 16.50 -8.88
CA LEU A 30 2.07 15.27 -8.16
C LEU A 30 3.38 14.62 -8.65
N LEU A 31 3.77 14.86 -9.90
CA LEU A 31 5.02 14.36 -10.48
C LEU A 31 6.23 15.16 -9.98
N GLU A 32 6.07 16.46 -9.80
CA GLU A 32 7.15 17.36 -9.35
C GLU A 32 7.45 17.19 -7.86
N VAL A 33 6.44 16.87 -7.06
CA VAL A 33 6.58 16.73 -5.59
C VAL A 33 7.76 15.85 -5.21
N VAL A 34 7.86 14.66 -5.81
CA VAL A 34 8.93 13.70 -5.47
C VAL A 34 10.31 14.29 -5.75
N THR A 35 10.45 15.01 -6.86
CA THR A 35 11.71 15.64 -7.24
C THR A 35 12.04 16.82 -6.31
N THR A 36 11.04 17.62 -5.94
CA THR A 36 11.20 18.76 -5.03
C THR A 36 11.59 18.32 -3.62
N LEU A 37 10.88 17.34 -3.05
CA LEU A 37 11.20 16.81 -1.71
C LEU A 37 12.59 16.18 -1.67
N LYS A 38 13.03 15.52 -2.75
CA LYS A 38 14.41 14.98 -2.83
C LYS A 38 15.48 16.07 -2.91
N LYS A 39 15.18 17.21 -3.55
CA LYS A 39 16.11 18.35 -3.65
C LYS A 39 16.19 19.16 -2.36
N ASN A 40 15.08 19.22 -1.61
CA ASN A 40 14.99 19.92 -0.34
C ASN A 40 14.20 19.07 0.67
N PRO A 41 14.87 18.10 1.34
CA PRO A 41 14.21 17.16 2.25
C PRO A 41 13.61 17.81 3.49
N ASP A 42 14.13 18.96 3.93
CA ASP A 42 13.64 19.70 5.10
C ASP A 42 12.17 20.14 4.94
N LEU A 43 11.66 20.21 3.70
CA LEU A 43 10.26 20.47 3.43
C LEU A 43 9.33 19.40 4.02
N LEU A 44 9.80 18.17 4.22
CA LEU A 44 9.03 17.09 4.87
C LEU A 44 8.63 17.45 6.30
N GLU A 45 9.47 18.18 7.03
CA GLU A 45 9.16 18.62 8.41
C GLU A 45 7.93 19.55 8.46
N THR A 46 7.60 20.17 7.33
CA THR A 46 6.46 21.07 7.23
C THR A 46 5.15 20.35 6.88
N ILE A 47 5.18 19.04 6.61
CA ILE A 47 4.01 18.26 6.21
C ILE A 47 3.50 17.50 7.43
N ASP A 48 2.26 17.78 7.83
CA ASP A 48 1.58 17.06 8.92
C ASP A 48 1.14 15.68 8.44
N ILE A 49 1.82 14.63 8.91
CA ILE A 49 1.53 13.22 8.57
C ILE A 49 0.80 12.47 9.69
N ASP A 50 0.55 13.11 10.84
CA ASP A 50 -0.16 12.52 11.99
C ASP A 50 -1.54 11.93 11.62
N PRO A 51 -2.29 12.46 10.63
CA PRO A 51 -3.55 11.84 10.21
C PRO A 51 -3.40 10.41 9.68
N VAL A 52 -2.24 10.05 9.11
CA VAL A 52 -1.96 8.68 8.64
C VAL A 52 -1.67 7.76 9.83
N ASP A 53 -0.96 8.23 10.85
CA ASP A 53 -0.71 7.46 12.08
C ASP A 53 -2.03 7.05 12.73
N LYS A 54 -2.96 8.01 12.87
CA LYS A 54 -4.31 7.77 13.43
C LYS A 54 -5.13 6.75 12.63
N LEU A 55 -4.91 6.65 11.31
CA LEU A 55 -5.56 5.65 10.49
C LEU A 55 -5.09 4.22 10.82
N PHE A 56 -3.82 4.07 11.20
CA PHE A 56 -3.24 2.77 11.55
C PHE A 56 -3.38 2.42 13.04
N GLU A 57 -3.78 3.37 13.88
CA GLU A 57 -4.12 3.15 15.29
C GLU A 57 -5.50 2.50 15.52
N ILE A 58 -6.28 2.24 14.46
CA ILE A 58 -7.60 1.61 14.60
C ILE A 58 -7.47 0.19 15.17
N ASP A 59 -8.12 -0.06 16.32
CA ASP A 59 -8.01 -1.28 17.15
C ASP A 59 -8.20 -2.62 16.43
N ASN A 60 -8.81 -2.63 15.24
CA ASN A 60 -9.16 -3.84 14.51
C ASN A 60 -8.26 -4.12 13.29
N ILE A 61 -7.22 -3.35 13.04
CA ILE A 61 -6.26 -3.57 11.94
C ILE A 61 -4.97 -4.20 12.48
N ARG A 62 -4.48 -5.25 11.82
CA ARG A 62 -3.22 -5.91 12.16
C ARG A 62 -2.25 -5.87 10.99
N LEU A 63 -0.97 -5.62 11.30
CA LEU A 63 0.11 -5.66 10.33
C LEU A 63 0.59 -7.08 10.10
N LEU A 64 0.67 -7.49 8.83
CA LEU A 64 1.30 -8.72 8.37
C LEU A 64 2.60 -8.37 7.62
N THR A 65 3.60 -9.22 7.77
CA THR A 65 4.87 -9.08 7.05
C THR A 65 5.07 -10.31 6.17
N VAL A 66 5.38 -10.10 4.89
CA VAL A 66 5.73 -11.18 3.96
C VAL A 66 7.17 -11.57 4.19
N ASN A 67 7.40 -12.84 4.53
CA ASN A 67 8.75 -13.37 4.73
C ASN A 67 9.20 -14.22 3.54
N ASN A 68 8.24 -14.79 2.79
CA ASN A 68 8.55 -15.67 1.68
C ASN A 68 8.59 -14.94 0.33
N GLN A 69 9.79 -14.58 -0.12
CA GLN A 69 9.99 -13.93 -1.42
C GLN A 69 9.77 -14.86 -2.63
N LYS A 70 9.75 -16.18 -2.45
CA LYS A 70 9.66 -17.13 -3.57
C LYS A 70 8.34 -17.01 -4.32
N ASP A 71 7.26 -16.73 -3.60
CA ASP A 71 5.90 -16.71 -4.15
C ASP A 71 5.67 -15.44 -4.99
N ILE A 72 6.42 -14.36 -4.75
CA ILE A 72 6.26 -13.08 -5.46
C ILE A 72 6.49 -13.24 -6.96
N LYS A 73 7.63 -13.86 -7.35
CA LYS A 73 7.94 -14.07 -8.77
C LYS A 73 6.90 -14.96 -9.46
N GLU A 74 6.45 -16.01 -8.76
CA GLU A 74 5.40 -16.89 -9.26
C GLU A 74 4.10 -16.11 -9.47
N PHE A 75 3.72 -15.25 -8.54
CA PHE A 75 2.45 -14.52 -8.59
C PHE A 75 2.46 -13.41 -9.64
N ILE A 76 3.59 -12.72 -9.83
CA ILE A 76 3.80 -11.82 -10.96
C ILE A 76 3.51 -12.55 -12.28
N ALA A 77 4.11 -13.72 -12.48
CA ALA A 77 3.96 -14.47 -13.72
C ALA A 77 2.56 -15.08 -13.90
N LYS A 78 2.04 -15.73 -12.85
CA LYS A 78 0.77 -16.47 -12.86
C LYS A 78 -0.43 -15.54 -12.98
N TYR A 79 -0.45 -14.48 -12.17
CA TYR A 79 -1.61 -13.59 -12.05
C TYR A 79 -1.41 -12.25 -12.77
N LYS A 80 -0.24 -12.03 -13.41
CA LYS A 80 0.09 -10.80 -14.13
C LYS A 80 -0.01 -9.57 -13.22
N LEU A 81 0.45 -9.71 -11.99
CA LEU A 81 0.44 -8.65 -10.99
C LEU A 81 1.74 -7.84 -11.04
N LEU A 82 1.65 -6.54 -10.75
CA LEU A 82 2.85 -5.75 -10.47
C LEU A 82 3.46 -6.19 -9.12
N PRO A 83 4.73 -5.85 -8.84
CA PRO A 83 5.42 -6.38 -7.66
C PRO A 83 4.70 -6.13 -6.33
N ASN A 84 4.13 -4.94 -6.12
CA ASN A 84 3.40 -4.62 -4.89
C ASN A 84 2.13 -5.48 -4.75
N ASP A 85 1.33 -5.61 -5.82
CA ASP A 85 0.14 -6.46 -5.81
C ASP A 85 0.48 -7.95 -5.64
N ALA A 86 1.59 -8.39 -6.23
CA ALA A 86 2.09 -9.75 -6.03
C ALA A 86 2.52 -9.98 -4.58
N ILE A 87 3.10 -8.98 -3.91
CA ILE A 87 3.42 -9.04 -2.47
C ILE A 87 2.14 -9.14 -1.64
N HIS A 88 1.11 -8.32 -1.93
CA HIS A 88 -0.20 -8.42 -1.26
C HIS A 88 -0.81 -9.82 -1.39
N ALA A 89 -0.83 -10.37 -2.60
CA ALA A 89 -1.33 -11.72 -2.84
C ALA A 89 -0.47 -12.77 -2.13
N ALA A 90 0.86 -12.67 -2.17
CA ALA A 90 1.77 -13.59 -1.47
C ALA A 90 1.57 -13.52 0.05
N CYS A 91 1.36 -12.33 0.61
CA CYS A 91 1.00 -12.13 2.01
C CYS A 91 -0.28 -12.89 2.36
N CYS A 92 -1.32 -12.70 1.56
CA CYS A 92 -2.59 -13.40 1.78
C CYS A 92 -2.40 -14.92 1.73
N LYS A 93 -1.56 -15.43 0.82
CA LYS A 93 -1.24 -16.85 0.72
C LYS A 93 -0.49 -17.38 1.95
N GLU A 94 0.55 -16.66 2.41
CA GLU A 94 1.38 -17.03 3.58
C GLU A 94 0.52 -17.15 4.85
N TYR A 95 -0.44 -16.24 5.04
CA TYR A 95 -1.29 -16.18 6.24
C TYR A 95 -2.67 -16.83 6.07
N ASN A 96 -2.93 -17.54 4.97
CA ASN A 96 -4.24 -18.16 4.65
C ASN A 96 -5.42 -17.16 4.68
N VAL A 97 -5.19 -15.92 4.27
CA VAL A 97 -6.23 -14.92 4.07
C VAL A 97 -6.86 -15.14 2.70
N ILE A 98 -8.17 -15.41 2.67
CA ILE A 98 -8.92 -15.71 1.43
C ILE A 98 -9.86 -14.59 1.01
N ASN A 99 -9.95 -13.50 1.78
CA ASN A 99 -10.79 -12.34 1.46
C ASN A 99 -9.89 -11.11 1.39
N ILE A 100 -9.97 -10.35 0.30
CA ILE A 100 -9.22 -9.11 0.13
C ILE A 100 -10.19 -7.96 -0.15
N ALA A 101 -10.05 -6.87 0.61
CA ALA A 101 -10.77 -5.63 0.35
C ALA A 101 -9.90 -4.75 -0.56
N THR A 102 -10.32 -4.53 -1.80
CA THR A 102 -9.55 -3.74 -2.77
C THR A 102 -10.43 -3.17 -3.89
N ASN A 103 -10.05 -1.99 -4.38
CA ASN A 103 -10.60 -1.39 -5.60
C ASN A 103 -9.86 -1.82 -6.86
N ASP A 104 -8.75 -2.56 -6.72
CA ASP A 104 -7.96 -3.00 -7.85
C ASP A 104 -8.52 -4.30 -8.44
N SER A 105 -9.04 -4.19 -9.65
CA SER A 105 -9.59 -5.31 -10.41
C SER A 105 -8.57 -6.39 -10.77
N ASP A 106 -7.27 -6.11 -10.66
CA ASP A 106 -6.22 -7.06 -10.96
C ASP A 106 -6.23 -8.28 -10.03
N PHE A 107 -6.71 -8.11 -8.79
CA PHE A 107 -6.88 -9.20 -7.83
C PHE A 107 -7.97 -10.20 -8.22
N ASN A 108 -8.87 -9.85 -9.14
CA ASN A 108 -9.85 -10.81 -9.69
C ASN A 108 -9.17 -11.94 -10.48
N ARG A 109 -7.89 -11.78 -10.87
CA ARG A 109 -7.09 -12.82 -11.52
C ARG A 109 -6.54 -13.85 -10.53
N VAL A 110 -6.59 -13.59 -9.22
CA VAL A 110 -6.01 -14.43 -8.17
C VAL A 110 -7.02 -15.49 -7.71
N ASP A 111 -6.79 -16.74 -8.08
CA ASP A 111 -7.76 -17.83 -7.96
C ASP A 111 -8.18 -18.22 -6.53
N PHE A 112 -7.37 -17.91 -5.51
CA PHE A 112 -7.63 -18.26 -4.11
C PHE A 112 -8.23 -17.10 -3.30
N LEU A 113 -8.40 -15.92 -3.88
CA LEU A 113 -8.93 -14.73 -3.21
C LEU A 113 -10.38 -14.45 -3.59
N ASN A 114 -11.19 -14.13 -2.59
CA ASN A 114 -12.49 -13.50 -2.75
C ASN A 114 -12.29 -11.98 -2.66
N THR A 115 -12.55 -11.27 -3.75
CA THR A 115 -12.42 -9.81 -3.82
C THR A 115 -13.68 -9.13 -3.29
N TRP A 116 -13.49 -8.14 -2.43
CA TRP A 116 -14.52 -7.27 -1.90
C TRP A 116 -14.18 -5.83 -2.27
N SER A 117 -15.01 -5.20 -3.09
CA SER A 117 -14.84 -3.80 -3.47
C SER A 117 -15.92 -2.95 -2.81
N PRO A 118 -15.59 -1.78 -2.24
CA PRO A 118 -16.56 -0.80 -1.74
C PRO A 118 -17.46 -0.21 -2.83
#